data_AF-A0A662M8D7-F1
#
_entry.id   AF-A0A662M8D7-F1
#
_cell.length_a   1.000
_cell.length_b   1.000
_cell.length_c   1.000
_cell.angle_alpha   90.00
_cell.angle_beta   90.00
_cell.angle_gamma   90.00
#
_symmetry.space_group_name_H-M   'P 1'
#
loop_
_entity.id
_entity.type
_entity.pdbx_description
1 polymer ?
#
loop_
_entity_poly.entity_id
_entity_poly.type
_entity_poly.pdbx_seq_one_letter_code
_entity_poly.pdbx_strand_id
1 'polypeptide(L)'
;MALEDRAAQHDKQVVDKFHDPTASYQMTTRDYVVRPAADGDSGAIVITLPPVAEAKGRLYSIRAKTADATNTVTIADKDDSEGWGGDLIFVADGDSVLVYSDGLKWTQIFGGFGVLSVKTVLTSAQVKALAA
;
A
#
# COMPACT_ATOMS: atom_id res chain seq x y z
N MET A 1 34.78 -16.52 20.87
CA MET A 1 33.79 -15.44 20.70
C MET A 1 34.04 -14.77 19.36
N ALA A 2 33.14 -14.72 18.37
CA ALA A 2 31.78 -15.22 18.29
C ALA A 2 31.43 -15.37 16.79
N LEU A 3 31.41 -16.62 16.30
CA LEU A 3 30.74 -16.96 15.02
C LEU A 3 29.25 -17.24 15.24
N GLU A 4 28.83 -17.29 16.50
CA GLU A 4 27.50 -17.67 16.98
C GLU A 4 26.48 -16.52 16.87
N ASP A 5 26.94 -15.28 16.61
CA ASP A 5 26.11 -14.07 16.70
C ASP A 5 25.69 -13.51 15.33
N ARG A 6 26.03 -14.18 14.21
CA ARG A 6 25.51 -13.82 12.88
C ARG A 6 24.09 -14.35 12.63
N ALA A 7 23.72 -15.47 13.25
CA ALA A 7 22.36 -15.99 13.22
C ALA A 7 21.44 -15.28 14.24
N ALA A 8 22.02 -14.67 15.28
CA ALA A 8 21.28 -14.05 16.37
C ALA A 8 20.70 -12.65 16.06
N GLN A 9 21.05 -12.03 14.92
CA GLN A 9 20.44 -10.75 14.52
C GLN A 9 18.96 -10.89 14.19
N HIS A 10 18.53 -12.06 13.68
CA HIS A 10 17.12 -12.35 13.44
C HIS A 10 16.35 -12.77 14.70
N ASP A 11 17.06 -13.12 15.78
CA ASP A 11 16.48 -13.75 16.98
C ASP A 11 16.23 -12.75 18.13
N LYS A 12 16.99 -11.65 18.19
CA LYS A 12 16.96 -10.70 19.33
C LYS A 12 16.11 -9.44 19.12
N GLN A 13 15.60 -9.20 17.92
CA GLN A 13 14.68 -8.10 17.62
C GLN A 13 13.63 -8.62 16.66
N VAL A 14 12.34 -8.42 16.98
CA VAL A 14 11.30 -8.48 15.96
C VAL A 14 11.56 -7.27 15.05
N VAL A 15 12.40 -7.47 14.03
CA VAL A 15 12.82 -6.42 13.09
C VAL A 15 11.61 -5.91 12.29
N ASP A 16 10.60 -6.77 12.10
CA ASP A 16 9.34 -6.44 11.45
C ASP A 16 8.31 -5.89 12.46
N LYS A 17 8.65 -4.77 13.10
CA LYS A 17 7.64 -3.98 13.82
C LYS A 17 6.79 -3.29 12.77
N PHE A 18 5.49 -3.62 12.77
CA PHE A 18 4.51 -2.94 11.92
C PHE A 18 4.65 -1.42 12.08
N HIS A 19 4.59 -0.70 10.96
CA HIS A 19 4.64 0.76 10.96
C HIS A 19 3.19 1.30 10.99
N ASP A 20 2.84 2.11 11.99
CA ASP A 20 1.53 2.78 12.06
C ASP A 20 1.71 4.29 11.79
N PRO A 21 1.82 4.71 10.53
CA PRO A 21 1.93 6.13 10.21
C PRO A 21 0.57 6.83 10.41
N THR A 22 0.60 7.97 11.10
CA THR A 22 -0.54 8.91 11.24
C THR A 22 -0.40 10.12 10.32
N ALA A 23 0.55 10.08 9.39
CA ALA A 23 0.80 11.10 8.39
C ALA A 23 1.34 10.44 7.12
N SER A 24 1.43 11.20 6.02
CA SER A 24 2.00 10.69 4.78
C SER A 24 3.42 10.15 4.99
N TYR A 25 3.67 8.93 4.53
CA TYR A 25 4.88 8.16 4.87
C TYR A 25 5.52 7.57 3.63
N GLN A 26 6.85 7.71 3.55
CA GLN A 26 7.68 7.11 2.53
C GLN A 26 8.20 5.79 3.07
N MET A 27 7.72 4.67 2.53
CA MET A 27 8.13 3.35 2.98
C MET A 27 9.59 3.09 2.61
N THR A 28 10.32 2.50 3.56
CA THR A 28 11.66 1.96 3.28
C THR A 28 11.55 0.49 2.89
N THR A 29 12.61 -0.07 2.30
CA THR A 29 12.62 -1.49 1.92
C THR A 29 12.48 -2.46 3.10
N ARG A 30 12.65 -1.97 4.34
CA ARG A 30 12.55 -2.75 5.57
C ARG A 30 11.15 -2.76 6.18
N ASP A 31 10.23 -1.91 5.70
CA ASP A 31 8.89 -1.80 6.25
C ASP A 31 7.94 -2.76 5.52
N TYR A 32 7.88 -4.03 5.95
CA TYR A 32 7.07 -5.05 5.25
C TYR A 32 5.57 -4.99 5.60
N VAL A 33 5.23 -4.45 6.77
CA VAL A 33 3.84 -4.35 7.25
C VAL A 33 3.55 -2.90 7.64
N VAL A 34 2.63 -2.26 6.92
CA VAL A 34 2.24 -0.87 7.17
C VAL A 34 0.75 -0.78 7.45
N ARG A 35 0.42 -0.02 8.49
CA ARG A 35 -0.92 0.11 9.04
C ARG A 35 -1.31 1.58 9.19
N PRO A 36 -1.58 2.29 8.08
CA PRO A 36 -1.94 3.69 8.15
C PRO A 36 -3.27 3.88 8.88
N ALA A 37 -3.36 4.95 9.66
CA ALA A 37 -4.56 5.36 10.36
C ALA A 37 -5.01 6.73 9.82
N ALA A 38 -5.85 6.74 8.79
CA ALA A 38 -6.47 7.96 8.28
C ALA A 38 -7.78 8.17 9.05
N ASP A 39 -7.71 8.96 10.11
CA ASP A 39 -8.84 9.38 10.94
C ASP A 39 -9.08 10.89 10.81
N GLY A 40 -10.11 11.41 11.47
CA GLY A 40 -10.45 12.84 11.41
C GLY A 40 -9.39 13.78 11.98
N ASP A 41 -8.45 13.27 12.80
CA ASP A 41 -7.34 14.04 13.36
C ASP A 41 -6.12 14.04 12.43
N SER A 42 -5.89 12.93 11.74
CA SER A 42 -4.74 12.69 10.85
C SER A 42 -4.98 13.15 9.41
N GLY A 43 -6.25 13.17 8.98
CA GLY A 43 -6.65 13.49 7.61
C GLY A 43 -6.32 12.37 6.60
N ALA A 44 -6.42 12.69 5.32
CA ALA A 44 -6.03 11.78 4.24
C ALA A 44 -4.52 11.51 4.25
N ILE A 45 -4.12 10.25 4.10
CA ILE A 45 -2.72 9.80 4.19
C ILE A 45 -2.26 9.24 2.86
N VAL A 46 -1.06 9.63 2.43
CA VAL A 46 -0.39 9.04 1.26
C VAL A 46 0.78 8.16 1.72
N ILE A 47 0.74 6.89 1.36
CA ILE A 47 1.81 5.92 1.55
C ILE A 47 2.53 5.73 0.23
N THR A 48 3.78 6.15 0.16
CA THR A 48 4.59 5.95 -1.04
C THR A 48 5.45 4.71 -0.88
N LEU A 49 5.35 3.81 -1.86
CA LEU A 49 6.12 2.58 -1.92
C LEU A 49 7.62 2.86 -2.10
N PRO A 50 8.50 1.94 -1.65
CA PRO A 50 9.93 2.06 -1.93
C PRO A 50 10.22 1.92 -3.43
N PRO A 51 11.42 2.28 -3.90
CA PRO A 51 11.79 2.08 -5.29
C PRO A 51 11.70 0.61 -5.71
N VAL A 52 11.10 0.33 -6.87
CA VAL A 52 10.86 -1.05 -7.35
C VAL A 52 12.15 -1.87 -7.39
N ALA A 53 13.26 -1.23 -7.80
CA ALA A 53 14.57 -1.85 -7.94
C ALA A 53 15.13 -2.32 -6.58
N GLU A 54 14.93 -1.56 -5.51
CA GLU A 54 15.41 -1.93 -4.17
C GLU A 54 14.49 -2.94 -3.47
N ALA A 55 13.22 -2.97 -3.87
CA ALA A 55 12.19 -3.84 -3.33
C ALA A 55 12.08 -5.21 -4.04
N LYS A 56 12.97 -5.50 -5.00
CA LYS A 56 12.93 -6.72 -5.81
C LYS A 56 12.79 -8.00 -4.97
N GLY A 57 11.77 -8.79 -5.26
CA GLY A 57 11.50 -10.07 -4.60
C GLY A 57 10.82 -9.96 -3.23
N ARG A 58 10.38 -8.76 -2.84
CA ARG A 58 9.74 -8.52 -1.53
C ARG A 58 8.24 -8.36 -1.65
N LEU A 59 7.56 -8.71 -0.56
CA LEU A 59 6.12 -8.58 -0.37
C LEU A 59 5.84 -7.52 0.69
N TYR A 60 4.90 -6.63 0.40
CA TYR A 60 4.45 -5.58 1.31
C TYR A 60 2.97 -5.73 1.59
N SER A 61 2.65 -5.87 2.88
CA SER A 61 1.28 -5.96 3.37
C SER A 61 0.88 -4.61 3.94
N ILE A 62 -0.05 -3.93 3.27
CA ILE A 62 -0.55 -2.63 3.71
C ILE A 62 -2.01 -2.81 4.11
N ARG A 63 -2.35 -2.44 5.34
CA ARG A 63 -3.70 -2.59 5.88
C ARG A 63 -4.15 -1.30 6.57
N ALA A 64 -5.16 -0.64 6.03
CA ALA A 64 -5.79 0.49 6.70
C ALA A 64 -6.29 0.05 8.09
N LYS A 65 -5.79 0.71 9.13
CA LYS A 65 -6.31 0.56 10.49
C LYS A 65 -7.61 1.33 10.64
N THR A 66 -7.62 2.55 10.11
CA THR A 66 -8.79 3.42 9.95
C THR A 66 -8.71 4.08 8.58
N ALA A 67 -9.83 4.13 7.87
CA ALA A 67 -9.99 4.88 6.63
C ALA A 67 -11.49 5.10 6.37
N ASP A 68 -11.82 6.28 5.86
CA ASP A 68 -13.18 6.61 5.47
C ASP A 68 -13.22 7.30 4.10
N ALA A 69 -14.42 7.55 3.56
CA ALA A 69 -14.59 8.16 2.24
C ALA A 69 -14.09 9.63 2.14
N THR A 70 -13.82 10.28 3.27
CA THR A 70 -13.27 11.63 3.41
C THR A 70 -11.76 11.60 3.72
N ASN A 71 -11.35 10.72 4.64
CA ASN A 71 -9.98 10.49 5.09
C ASN A 71 -9.49 9.17 4.50
N THR A 72 -9.13 9.23 3.22
CA THR A 72 -8.68 8.06 2.47
C THR A 72 -7.19 7.78 2.68
N VAL A 73 -6.80 6.51 2.61
CA VAL A 73 -5.39 6.13 2.49
C VAL A 73 -5.08 5.87 1.02
N THR A 74 -4.15 6.63 0.46
CA THR A 74 -3.70 6.45 -0.93
C THR A 74 -2.33 5.77 -0.92
N ILE A 75 -2.17 4.68 -1.66
CA ILE A 75 -0.90 4.01 -1.88
C ILE A 75 -0.43 4.41 -3.28
N ALA A 76 0.66 5.16 -3.31
CA ALA A 76 1.30 5.63 -4.52
C ALA A 76 2.64 4.92 -4.71
N ASP A 77 3.04 4.72 -5.97
CA ASP A 77 4.42 4.36 -6.27
C ASP A 77 5.27 5.64 -6.45
N LYS A 78 6.52 5.48 -6.86
CA LYS A 78 7.45 6.59 -7.12
C LYS A 78 7.53 6.96 -8.60
N ASP A 79 6.52 6.57 -9.39
CA ASP A 79 6.58 6.57 -10.86
C ASP A 79 7.72 5.69 -11.42
N ASP A 80 8.19 4.74 -10.62
CA ASP A 80 9.29 3.84 -10.96
C ASP A 80 8.80 2.54 -11.60
N SER A 81 7.50 2.25 -11.51
CA SER A 81 6.91 0.96 -11.85
C SER A 81 6.40 0.94 -13.29
N GLU A 82 6.87 -0.02 -14.09
CA GLU A 82 6.38 -0.22 -15.45
C GLU A 82 4.94 -0.76 -15.44
N GLY A 83 3.98 0.09 -15.82
CA GLY A 83 2.56 -0.28 -15.90
C GLY A 83 1.81 -0.20 -14.57
N TRP A 84 2.18 0.73 -13.69
CA TRP A 84 1.36 1.08 -12.52
C TRP A 84 -0.05 1.51 -12.98
N GLY A 85 -1.07 0.77 -12.56
CA GLY A 85 -2.46 0.99 -12.97
C GLY A 85 -3.12 2.25 -12.38
N GLY A 86 -2.35 3.01 -11.60
CA GLY A 86 -2.80 4.14 -10.80
C GLY A 86 -2.79 3.82 -9.30
N ASP A 87 -2.87 4.88 -8.51
CA ASP A 87 -2.80 4.78 -7.05
C ASP A 87 -3.96 3.97 -6.47
N LEU A 88 -3.65 3.18 -5.45
CA LEU A 88 -4.65 2.38 -4.75
C LEU A 88 -5.23 3.21 -3.61
N ILE A 89 -6.55 3.31 -3.54
CA ILE A 89 -7.23 4.14 -2.54
C ILE A 89 -8.05 3.23 -1.61
N PHE A 90 -7.77 3.30 -0.32
CA PHE A 90 -8.58 2.70 0.73
C PHE A 90 -9.57 3.72 1.25
N VAL A 91 -10.83 3.30 1.31
CA VAL A 91 -11.99 4.13 1.67
C VAL A 91 -12.77 3.57 2.86
N ALA A 92 -12.36 2.40 3.36
CA ALA A 92 -13.01 1.73 4.47
C ALA A 92 -12.00 1.15 5.46
N ASP A 93 -12.45 1.06 6.71
CA ASP A 93 -11.72 0.41 7.78
C ASP A 93 -11.43 -1.05 7.45
N GLY A 94 -10.18 -1.47 7.66
CA GLY A 94 -9.76 -2.85 7.43
C GLY A 94 -9.45 -3.19 5.97
N ASP A 95 -9.55 -2.23 5.05
CA ASP A 95 -9.03 -2.37 3.69
C ASP A 95 -7.57 -2.81 3.71
N SER A 96 -7.23 -3.75 2.84
CA SER A 96 -5.87 -4.29 2.79
C SER A 96 -5.46 -4.67 1.40
N VAL A 97 -4.16 -4.49 1.13
CA VAL A 97 -3.53 -4.91 -0.11
C VAL A 97 -2.19 -5.58 0.18
N LEU A 98 -1.91 -6.62 -0.59
CA LEU A 98 -0.60 -7.25 -0.67
C LEU A 98 -0.01 -6.95 -2.04
N VAL A 99 1.11 -6.23 -2.05
CA VAL A 99 1.85 -5.90 -3.27
C VAL A 99 3.20 -6.61 -3.28
N TYR A 100 3.63 -7.02 -4.45
CA TYR A 100 4.90 -7.68 -4.73
C TYR A 100 5.69 -6.86 -5.72
N SER A 101 6.99 -6.68 -5.47
CA SER A 101 7.89 -6.10 -6.47
C SER A 101 8.69 -7.22 -7.15
N ASP A 102 8.63 -7.29 -8.48
CA ASP A 102 9.49 -8.15 -9.30
C ASP A 102 10.83 -7.46 -9.66
N GLY A 103 11.03 -6.21 -9.22
CA GLY A 103 12.17 -5.37 -9.53
C GLY A 103 12.00 -4.45 -10.75
N LEU A 104 10.89 -4.57 -11.48
CA LEU A 104 10.54 -3.74 -12.64
C LEU A 104 9.18 -3.05 -12.45
N LYS A 105 8.26 -3.70 -11.74
CA LYS A 105 6.93 -3.21 -11.46
C LYS A 105 6.39 -3.71 -10.13
N TRP A 106 5.38 -3.01 -9.63
CA TRP A 106 4.55 -3.46 -8.54
C TRP A 106 3.39 -4.30 -9.06
N THR A 107 3.26 -5.53 -8.55
CA THR A 107 2.15 -6.44 -8.84
C THR A 107 1.31 -6.63 -7.59
N GLN A 108 0.02 -6.34 -7.69
CA GLN A 108 -0.93 -6.65 -6.63
C GLN A 108 -1.24 -8.14 -6.64
N ILE A 109 -0.99 -8.83 -5.51
CA ILE A 109 -1.27 -10.27 -5.36
C ILE A 109 -2.64 -10.49 -4.72
N PHE A 110 -2.99 -9.66 -3.74
CA PHE A 110 -4.25 -9.78 -3.01
C PHE A 110 -4.76 -8.39 -2.60
N GLY A 111 -6.07 -8.19 -2.63
CA GLY A 111 -6.69 -6.97 -2.11
C GLY A 111 -8.09 -7.26 -1.61
N GLY A 112 -8.34 -6.99 -0.33
CA GLY A 112 -9.68 -6.88 0.23
C GLY A 112 -10.05 -5.41 0.21
N PHE A 113 -10.76 -4.96 -0.83
CA PHE A 113 -11.26 -3.59 -0.93
C PHE A 113 -12.72 -3.56 -0.46
N GLY A 114 -13.01 -2.75 0.54
CA GLY A 114 -14.35 -2.28 0.88
C GLY A 114 -14.81 -1.32 -0.21
N VAL A 115 -15.24 -1.86 -1.34
CA VAL A 115 -15.85 -1.16 -2.48
C VAL A 115 -15.24 0.22 -2.77
N LEU A 116 -14.23 0.23 -3.64
CA LEU A 116 -14.25 1.16 -4.77
C LEU A 116 -13.50 0.55 -5.95
N SER A 117 -14.27 0.04 -6.91
CA SER A 117 -13.72 -0.39 -8.20
C SER A 117 -13.29 0.84 -8.98
N VAL A 118 -12.04 0.77 -9.46
CA VAL A 118 -11.42 1.48 -10.58
C VAL A 118 -12.35 2.42 -11.35
N LYS A 119 -11.92 3.69 -11.38
CA LYS A 119 -12.28 4.78 -12.28
C LYS A 119 -12.81 4.32 -13.66
N THR A 120 -14.11 4.04 -13.74
CA THR A 120 -14.89 4.27 -14.98
C THR A 120 -15.80 5.45 -14.67
N VAL A 121 -15.28 6.66 -14.88
CA VAL A 121 -16.14 7.82 -15.07
C VAL A 121 -16.82 7.60 -16.41
N LEU A 122 -17.98 6.93 -16.41
CA LEU A 122 -18.83 6.87 -17.59
C LEU A 122 -19.15 8.32 -17.95
N THR A 123 -18.61 8.77 -19.08
CA THR A 123 -19.02 10.06 -19.64
C THR A 123 -20.52 9.98 -19.91
N SER A 124 -21.22 11.12 -19.83
CA SER A 124 -22.67 11.19 -20.02
C SER A 124 -23.15 10.62 -21.37
N ALA A 125 -22.25 10.47 -22.35
CA ALA A 125 -22.50 9.76 -23.60
C ALA A 125 -22.69 8.23 -23.44
N GLN A 126 -21.94 7.59 -22.54
CA GLN A 126 -21.98 6.14 -22.32
C GLN A 126 -23.22 5.70 -21.53
N VAL A 127 -23.70 6.54 -20.59
CA VAL A 127 -24.94 6.29 -19.83
C VAL A 127 -26.17 6.26 -20.76
N LYS A 128 -26.17 7.10 -21.80
CA LYS A 128 -27.30 7.19 -22.75
C LYS A 128 -27.40 5.97 -23.67
N ALA A 129 -26.29 5.25 -23.89
CA ALA A 129 -26.25 4.06 -24.73
C ALA A 129 -26.75 2.79 -24.03
N LEU A 130 -26.80 2.78 -22.68
CA LEU A 130 -27.29 1.63 -21.90
C LEU A 130 -28.81 1.69 -21.65
N ALA A 131 -29.44 2.84 -21.93
CA ALA A 131 -30.87 3.07 -21.75
C ALA A 131 -31.68 2.95 -23.06
N ALA A 132 -31.08 2.42 -24.12
CA ALA A 132 -31.69 2.11 -25.42
C ALA A 132 -31.65 0.60 -25.66
#